data_AF-A0A6M0GBP4-F1
#
_entry.id   AF-A0A6M0GBP4-F1
#
_cell.length_a   1.000
_cell.length_b   1.000
_cell.length_c   1.000
_cell.angle_alpha   90.00
_cell.angle_beta   90.00
_cell.angle_gamma   90.00
#
_symmetry.space_group_name_H-M   'P 1'
#
loop_
_entity.id
_entity.type
_entity.pdbx_description
1 polymer ?
#
loop_
_entity_poly.entity_id
_entity_poly.type
_entity_poly.pdbx_seq_one_letter_code
_entity_poly.pdbx_strand_id
1 'polypeptide(L)'
;MGISLGLWQGSFRTINRLWLRWFTQDGELILSLEEQVLQKATLAKQEGRQEGERSLVLRLLNRRVGSLPQPLQDQIEQLPLEALEELGEALLDFAEMDDLVQWLQEYRH
;
A
#
# COMPACT_ATOMS: atom_id res chain seq x y z
N MET A 1 6.42 -34.25 8.49
CA MET A 1 6.43 -32.78 8.67
C MET A 1 6.60 -32.50 10.14
N GLY A 2 7.70 -31.85 10.53
CA GLY A 2 8.00 -31.53 11.93
C GLY A 2 7.56 -30.10 12.26
N ILE A 3 6.98 -29.92 13.42
CA ILE A 3 6.74 -28.60 14.03
C ILE A 3 7.63 -28.48 15.26
N SER A 4 8.14 -27.28 15.53
CA SER A 4 8.90 -27.00 16.74
C SER A 4 8.05 -26.20 17.73
N LEU A 5 8.22 -26.42 19.03
CA LEU A 5 7.54 -25.64 20.07
C LEU A 5 8.49 -24.57 20.59
N GLY A 6 8.07 -23.31 20.55
CA GLY A 6 8.88 -22.17 20.99
C GLY A 6 8.10 -21.23 21.92
N LEU A 7 8.83 -20.34 22.58
CA LEU A 7 8.25 -19.26 23.37
C LEU A 7 8.05 -18.03 22.48
N TRP A 8 6.82 -17.51 22.46
CA TRP A 8 6.46 -16.28 21.76
C TRP A 8 5.95 -15.26 22.78
N GLN A 9 6.44 -14.02 22.71
CA GLN A 9 5.99 -12.95 23.58
C GLN A 9 4.80 -12.22 22.97
N GLY A 10 3.67 -12.21 23.68
CA GLY A 10 2.53 -11.41 23.29
C GLY A 10 1.31 -11.60 24.17
N SER A 11 0.16 -11.15 23.67
CA SER A 11 -1.06 -11.03 24.47
C SER A 11 -2.11 -12.06 24.05
N PHE A 12 -2.58 -12.88 24.98
CA PHE A 12 -3.73 -13.76 24.79
C PHE A 12 -4.76 -13.50 25.87
N ARG A 13 -6.04 -13.30 25.49
CA ARG A 13 -7.13 -12.96 26.42
C ARG A 13 -6.70 -11.90 27.46
N THR A 14 -6.19 -10.78 26.94
CA THR A 14 -5.74 -9.63 27.74
C THR A 14 -4.48 -9.84 28.60
N ILE A 15 -3.86 -11.01 28.58
CA ILE A 15 -2.65 -11.33 29.36
C ILE A 15 -1.41 -11.27 28.46
N ASN A 16 -0.56 -10.26 28.68
CA ASN A 16 0.75 -10.13 28.02
C ASN A 16 1.83 -10.94 28.76
N ARG A 17 2.27 -12.06 28.16
CA ARG A 17 3.26 -13.00 28.74
C ARG A 17 4.01 -13.75 27.63
N LEU A 18 4.97 -14.58 28.03
CA LEU A 18 5.54 -15.62 27.17
C LEU A 18 4.54 -16.77 27.05
N TRP A 19 4.13 -17.06 25.82
CA TRP A 19 3.22 -18.15 25.48
C TRP A 19 3.95 -19.20 24.68
N LEU A 20 3.57 -20.46 24.87
CA LEU A 20 4.04 -21.56 24.02
C LEU A 20 3.28 -21.52 22.69
N ARG A 21 4.00 -21.53 21.57
CA ARG A 21 3.42 -21.52 20.23
C ARG A 21 4.21 -22.43 19.29
N TRP A 22 3.53 -23.00 18.31
CA TRP A 22 4.14 -23.83 17.29
C TRP A 22 4.82 -22.97 16.22
N PHE A 23 6.02 -23.40 15.83
CA PHE A 23 6.85 -22.82 14.79
C PHE A 23 7.10 -23.88 13.71
N THR A 24 7.40 -23.42 12.50
CA THR A 24 7.94 -24.27 11.43
C THR A 24 9.33 -24.77 11.82
N GLN A 25 9.87 -25.71 11.04
CA GLN A 25 11.25 -26.16 11.24
C GLN A 25 12.28 -25.05 10.99
N ASP A 26 11.91 -24.06 10.16
CA ASP A 26 12.74 -22.89 9.82
C ASP A 26 12.67 -21.78 10.87
N GLY A 27 11.94 -22.00 11.98
CA GLY A 27 11.79 -21.03 13.07
C GLY A 27 10.75 -19.94 12.78
N GLU A 28 9.90 -20.12 11.76
CA GLU A 28 8.82 -19.19 11.47
C GLU A 28 7.59 -19.49 12.33
N LEU A 29 6.93 -18.44 12.81
CA LEU A 29 5.74 -18.56 13.63
C LEU A 29 4.56 -19.08 12.80
N ILE A 30 3.92 -20.17 13.22
CA ILE A 30 2.73 -20.66 12.52
C ILE A 30 1.55 -19.75 12.89
N LEU A 31 1.15 -18.88 11.97
CA LEU A 31 -0.04 -18.05 12.07
C LEU A 31 -1.31 -18.91 12.12
N SER A 32 -2.18 -18.64 13.08
CA SER A 32 -3.52 -19.23 13.09
C SER A 32 -4.29 -18.79 11.84
N LEU A 33 -5.31 -19.57 11.44
CA LEU A 33 -6.13 -19.23 10.28
C LEU A 33 -6.75 -17.82 10.42
N GLU A 34 -7.17 -17.46 11.62
CA GLU A 34 -7.71 -16.13 11.92
C GLU A 34 -6.67 -15.02 11.72
N GLU A 35 -5.45 -15.18 12.25
CA GLU A 35 -4.37 -14.20 12.06
C GLU A 35 -3.95 -14.08 10.58
N GLN A 36 -3.91 -15.18 9.84
CA GLN A 36 -3.62 -15.16 8.40
C GLN A 36 -4.72 -14.43 7.61
N VAL A 37 -5.99 -14.71 7.93
CA VAL A 37 -7.12 -14.04 7.30
C VAL A 37 -7.10 -12.55 7.62
N LEU A 38 -6.81 -12.17 8.87
CA LEU A 38 -6.74 -10.77 9.26
C LEU A 38 -5.62 -10.04 8.53
N GLN A 39 -4.41 -10.62 8.46
CA GLN A 39 -3.30 -10.03 7.69
C GLN A 39 -3.65 -9.86 6.22
N LYS A 40 -4.20 -10.90 5.58
CA LYS A 40 -4.61 -10.83 4.17
C LYS A 40 -5.72 -9.81 3.94
N ALA A 41 -6.68 -9.71 4.85
CA ALA A 41 -7.75 -8.71 4.77
C ALA A 41 -7.22 -7.28 4.92
N THR A 42 -6.24 -7.06 5.81
CA THR A 42 -5.57 -5.77 5.95
C THR A 42 -4.81 -5.38 4.69
N LEU A 43 -4.03 -6.30 4.12
CA LEU A 43 -3.30 -6.08 2.87
C LEU A 43 -4.27 -5.77 1.72
N ALA A 44 -5.30 -6.59 1.53
CA ALA A 44 -6.30 -6.37 0.48
C ALA A 44 -7.02 -5.03 0.62
N LYS A 45 -7.29 -4.58 1.85
CA LYS A 45 -7.89 -3.26 2.11
C LYS A 45 -6.94 -2.12 1.73
N GLN A 46 -5.65 -2.27 2.01
CA GLN A 46 -4.62 -1.29 1.64
C GLN A 46 -4.46 -1.21 0.12
N GLU A 47 -4.31 -2.35 -0.55
CA GLU A 47 -4.23 -2.43 -2.01
C GLU A 47 -5.47 -1.81 -2.68
N GLY A 48 -6.67 -2.16 -2.21
CA GLY A 48 -7.91 -1.61 -2.75
C GLY A 48 -8.05 -0.09 -2.56
N ARG A 49 -7.52 0.46 -1.45
CA ARG A 49 -7.48 1.92 -1.26
C ARG A 49 -6.52 2.56 -2.25
N GLN A 50 -5.30 2.05 -2.37
CA GLN A 50 -4.28 2.59 -3.25
C GLN A 50 -4.72 2.55 -4.72
N GLU A 51 -5.32 1.44 -5.17
CA GLU A 51 -5.80 1.31 -6.53
C GLU A 51 -6.98 2.25 -6.83
N GLY A 52 -7.90 2.40 -5.86
CA GLY A 52 -9.00 3.35 -5.95
C GLY A 52 -8.52 4.80 -6.08
N GLU A 53 -7.51 5.17 -5.29
CA GLU A 53 -6.91 6.50 -5.29
C GLU A 53 -6.18 6.80 -6.60
N ARG A 54 -5.36 5.86 -7.07
CA ARG A 54 -4.68 5.96 -8.37
C ARG A 54 -5.68 6.14 -9.51
N SER A 55 -6.75 5.34 -9.55
CA SER A 55 -7.82 5.48 -10.54
C SER A 55 -8.51 6.85 -10.46
N LEU A 56 -8.69 7.40 -9.25
CA LEU A 56 -9.25 8.73 -9.05
C LEU A 56 -8.31 9.80 -9.63
N VAL A 57 -7.04 9.78 -9.24
CA VAL A 57 -6.00 10.73 -9.68
C VAL A 57 -5.87 10.73 -11.20
N LEU A 58 -5.73 9.56 -11.83
CA LEU A 58 -5.64 9.44 -13.29
C LEU A 58 -6.87 10.03 -14.01
N ARG A 59 -8.07 9.84 -13.45
CA ARG A 59 -9.31 10.36 -14.02
C ARG A 59 -9.44 11.87 -13.85
N LEU A 60 -9.00 12.40 -12.71
CA LEU A 60 -8.99 13.83 -12.42
C LEU A 60 -7.97 14.55 -13.31
N LEU A 61 -6.77 14.01 -13.45
CA LEU A 61 -5.75 14.53 -14.34
C LEU A 61 -6.24 14.53 -15.80
N ASN A 62 -6.82 13.42 -16.28
CA ASN A 62 -7.41 13.38 -17.62
C ASN A 62 -8.49 14.46 -17.85
N ARG A 63 -9.23 14.84 -16.80
CA ARG A 63 -10.22 15.91 -16.87
C ARG A 63 -9.62 17.31 -16.78
N ARG A 64 -8.53 17.48 -16.03
CA ARG A 64 -7.93 18.78 -15.74
C ARG A 64 -6.96 19.21 -16.84
N VAL A 65 -6.04 18.34 -17.22
CA VAL A 65 -4.96 18.62 -18.19
C VAL A 65 -5.22 18.00 -19.57
N GLY A 66 -6.33 17.28 -19.73
CA GLY A 66 -6.71 16.62 -20.98
C GLY A 66 -6.11 15.22 -21.11
N SER A 67 -6.13 14.67 -22.33
CA SER A 67 -5.73 13.28 -22.59
C SER A 67 -4.27 13.02 -22.16
N LEU A 68 -4.08 12.21 -21.13
CA LEU A 68 -2.76 11.81 -20.64
C LEU A 68 -2.07 10.84 -21.62
N PRO A 69 -0.85 11.13 -22.08
CA PRO A 69 -0.03 10.17 -22.80
C PRO A 69 0.28 8.92 -21.94
N GLN A 70 0.37 7.75 -22.58
CA GLN A 70 0.68 6.49 -21.90
C GLN A 70 1.93 6.56 -20.99
N PRO A 71 3.06 7.19 -21.40
CA PRO A 71 4.25 7.27 -20.55
C PRO A 71 4.06 8.05 -19.24
N LEU A 72 3.09 8.98 -19.18
CA LEU A 72 2.76 9.69 -17.93
C LEU A 72 1.82 8.84 -17.06
N GLN A 73 0.89 8.11 -17.69
CA GLN A 73 0.04 7.16 -16.96
C GLN A 73 0.89 6.10 -16.27
N ASP A 74 1.83 5.48 -16.99
CA ASP A 74 2.72 4.45 -16.44
C ASP A 74 3.57 4.99 -15.27
N GLN A 75 3.99 6.26 -15.32
CA GLN A 75 4.71 6.89 -14.20
C GLN A 75 3.83 7.07 -12.97
N ILE A 76 2.60 7.55 -13.16
CA ILE A 76 1.61 7.72 -12.08
C ILE A 76 1.24 6.36 -11.48
N GLU A 77 1.17 5.31 -12.30
CA GLU A 77 0.93 3.94 -11.83
C GLU A 77 2.03 3.43 -10.90
N GLN A 78 3.27 3.87 -11.10
CA GLN A 78 4.41 3.49 -10.26
C GLN A 78 4.62 4.38 -9.03
N LEU A 79 3.85 5.45 -8.87
CA LEU A 79 3.95 6.30 -7.69
C LEU A 79 3.51 5.55 -6.41
N PRO A 80 4.26 5.72 -5.29
CA PRO A 80 3.83 5.24 -3.98
C PRO A 80 2.57 5.98 -3.52
N LEU A 81 1.88 5.42 -2.53
CA LEU A 81 0.60 5.97 -2.05
C LEU A 81 0.75 7.43 -1.58
N GLU A 82 1.82 7.73 -0.84
CA GLU A 82 2.07 9.07 -0.31
C GLU A 82 2.19 10.12 -1.44
N ALA A 83 2.84 9.75 -2.55
CA ALA A 83 2.97 10.62 -3.70
C ALA A 83 1.66 10.78 -4.49
N LEU A 84 0.81 9.76 -4.48
CA LEU A 84 -0.53 9.86 -5.07
C LEU A 84 -1.42 10.81 -4.24
N GLU A 85 -1.32 10.78 -2.92
CA GLU A 85 -2.03 11.71 -2.03
C GLU A 85 -1.56 13.16 -2.30
N GLU A 86 -0.24 13.40 -2.37
CA GLU A 86 0.34 14.72 -2.70
C GLU A 86 -0.05 15.21 -4.11
N LEU A 87 0.02 14.34 -5.12
CA LEU A 87 -0.44 14.64 -6.48
C LEU A 87 -1.94 14.96 -6.50
N GLY A 88 -2.72 14.29 -5.64
CA GLY A 88 -4.14 14.53 -5.39
C GLY A 88 -4.45 15.97 -4.99
N GLU A 89 -3.59 16.57 -4.15
CA GLU A 89 -3.71 17.96 -3.72
C GLU A 89 -3.19 18.92 -4.79
N ALA A 90 -1.99 18.66 -5.32
CA ALA A 90 -1.34 19.50 -6.32
C ALA A 90 -2.15 19.63 -7.62
N LEU A 91 -2.88 18.58 -8.02
CA LEU A 91 -3.68 18.61 -9.26
C LEU A 91 -4.77 19.68 -9.25
N LEU A 92 -5.19 20.16 -8.07
CA LEU A 92 -6.19 21.21 -7.93
C LEU A 92 -5.66 22.56 -8.44
N ASP A 93 -4.35 22.76 -8.38
CA ASP A 93 -3.65 23.97 -8.81
C ASP A 93 -3.18 23.91 -10.27
N PHE A 94 -3.18 22.73 -10.90
CA PHE A 94 -2.74 22.59 -12.29
C PHE A 94 -3.64 23.35 -13.25
N ALA A 95 -3.04 24.07 -14.19
CA ALA A 95 -3.71 24.74 -15.31
C ALA A 95 -3.54 23.95 -16.61
N GLU A 96 -2.38 23.30 -16.80
CA GLU A 96 -2.02 22.62 -18.05
C GLU A 96 -1.15 21.37 -17.84
N MET A 97 -0.88 20.64 -18.92
CA MET A 97 -0.09 19.40 -18.89
C MET A 97 1.34 19.63 -18.38
N ASP A 98 1.92 20.80 -18.67
CA ASP A 98 3.29 21.12 -18.25
C ASP A 98 3.42 21.20 -16.72
N ASP A 99 2.38 21.61 -16.00
CA ASP A 99 2.36 21.61 -14.52
C ASP A 99 2.52 20.18 -13.96
N LEU A 100 1.82 19.20 -14.57
CA LEU A 100 1.95 17.79 -14.21
C LEU A 100 3.36 17.26 -14.52
N VAL A 101 3.91 17.62 -15.68
CA VAL A 101 5.25 17.19 -16.07
C VAL A 101 6.30 17.77 -15.12
N GLN A 102 6.16 19.03 -14.73
CA GLN A 102 7.04 19.67 -13.76
C GLN A 102 6.93 19.01 -12.39
N TRP A 103 5.72 18.76 -11.89
CA TRP A 103 5.52 18.08 -10.61
C TRP A 103 6.17 16.69 -10.58
N LEU A 104 6.01 15.90 -11.65
CA LEU A 104 6.62 14.57 -11.78
C LEU A 104 8.16 14.62 -11.85
N GLN A 105 8.74 15.72 -12.34
CA GLN A 105 10.19 15.94 -12.33
C GLN A 105 10.68 16.34 -10.95
N GLU A 106 9.96 17.22 -10.25
CA GLU A 106 10.27 17.65 -8.88
C GLU A 106 10.21 16.47 -7.90
N TYR A 107 9.19 15.62 -8.01
CA TYR A 107 9.07 14.42 -7.17
C TYR A 107 10.22 13.41 -7.37
N ARG A 108 10.84 13.40 -8.56
CA ARG A 108 11.92 12.47 -8.90
C ARG A 108 13.31 12.90 -8.42
N HIS A 109 13.44 14.10 -7.84
CA HIS A 109 14.70 14.71 -7.41
C HIS A 109 14.81 14.79 -5.88
#